data_AF-A0A7S1EEF0-F1
#
_entry.id   AF-A0A7S1EEF0-F1
#
_cell.length_a   1.000
_cell.length_b   1.000
_cell.length_c   1.000
_cell.angle_alpha   90.00
_cell.angle_beta   90.00
_cell.angle_gamma   90.00
#
_symmetry.space_group_name_H-M   'P 1'
#
loop_
_entity.id
_entity.type
_entity.pdbx_description
1 polymer ?
#
loop_
_entity_poly.entity_id
_entity_poly.type
_entity_poly.pdbx_seq_one_letter_code
_entity_poly.pdbx_strand_id
1 'polypeptide(L)'
;IDGVATPDMVLPASFSTDNQAALDQLIDANTTAYPTLRADWQRLLASLPRPVTVAHPLTGQPERFTVDRGLLLRAVLAPLYQPALAAALPAALHAAATE
;
A
#
# COMPACT_ATOMS: atom_id res chain seq x y z
N ILE A 1 26.73 -9.38 -0.97
CA ILE A 1 25.85 -8.24 -0.63
C ILE A 1 24.46 -8.64 -1.04
N ASP A 2 23.49 -8.53 -0.13
CA ASP A 2 22.08 -8.81 -0.39
C ASP A 2 21.37 -7.47 -0.66
N GLY A 3 20.62 -7.37 -1.75
CA GLY A 3 20.01 -6.11 -2.23
C GLY A 3 20.93 -5.19 -3.05
N VAL A 4 21.68 -5.71 -4.04
CA VAL A 4 22.52 -4.88 -4.93
C VAL A 4 21.76 -4.37 -6.15
N ALA A 5 21.95 -3.10 -6.46
CA ALA A 5 21.72 -2.58 -7.81
C ALA A 5 22.91 -3.03 -8.70
N THR A 6 22.64 -3.76 -9.77
CA THR A 6 23.69 -4.07 -10.76
C THR A 6 24.06 -2.79 -11.53
N PRO A 7 25.29 -2.70 -12.08
CA PRO A 7 25.73 -1.51 -12.82
C PRO A 7 24.83 -1.14 -14.00
N ASP A 8 24.18 -2.13 -14.62
CA ASP A 8 23.31 -1.96 -15.77
C ASP A 8 21.83 -1.75 -15.40
N MET A 9 21.49 -1.74 -14.10
CA MET A 9 20.11 -1.60 -13.64
C MET A 9 19.57 -0.18 -13.89
N VAL A 10 18.48 -0.08 -14.63
CA VAL A 10 17.75 1.18 -14.83
C VAL A 10 16.81 1.41 -13.65
N LEU A 11 17.39 1.88 -12.54
CA LEU A 11 16.73 2.00 -11.24
C LEU A 11 15.33 2.64 -11.25
N PRO A 12 15.08 3.76 -11.95
CA PRO A 12 13.74 4.36 -11.97
C PRO A 12 12.66 3.46 -12.58
N ALA A 13 13.03 2.58 -13.53
CA ALA A 13 12.10 1.67 -14.18
C ALA A 13 11.90 0.38 -13.36
N SER A 14 12.97 -0.17 -12.78
CA SER A 14 12.89 -1.43 -12.00
C SER A 14 12.13 -1.24 -10.69
N PHE A 15 12.32 -0.14 -9.97
CA PHE A 15 11.63 0.09 -8.69
C PHE A 15 10.11 0.08 -8.81
N SER A 16 9.54 0.68 -9.85
CA SER A 16 8.07 0.70 -10.03
C SER A 16 7.53 -0.69 -10.34
N THR A 17 8.22 -1.45 -11.19
CA THR A 17 7.81 -2.81 -11.56
C THR A 17 7.92 -3.79 -10.39
N ASP A 18 9.02 -3.75 -9.64
CA ASP A 18 9.25 -4.65 -8.50
C ASP A 18 8.24 -4.40 -7.38
N ASN A 19 7.95 -3.12 -7.10
CA ASN A 19 6.95 -2.71 -6.13
C ASN A 19 5.53 -3.18 -6.51
N GLN A 20 5.17 -3.07 -7.78
CA GLN A 20 3.88 -3.56 -8.27
C GLN A 20 3.80 -5.09 -8.15
N ALA A 21 4.85 -5.82 -8.52
CA ALA A 21 4.91 -7.27 -8.39
C ALA A 21 4.81 -7.73 -6.93
N ALA A 22 5.49 -7.05 -6.00
CA ALA A 22 5.42 -7.36 -4.58
C ALA A 22 4.00 -7.15 -4.01
N LEU A 23 3.33 -6.07 -4.41
CA LEU A 23 1.94 -5.83 -4.02
C LEU A 23 0.99 -6.88 -4.61
N ASP A 24 1.15 -7.22 -5.89
CA ASP A 24 0.34 -8.25 -6.54
C ASP A 24 0.51 -9.62 -5.87
N GLN A 25 1.74 -10.03 -5.57
CA GLN A 25 2.02 -11.27 -4.85
C GLN A 25 1.39 -11.29 -3.46
N LEU A 26 1.46 -10.16 -2.72
CA LEU A 26 0.82 -10.04 -1.43
C LEU A 26 -0.71 -10.18 -1.53
N ILE A 27 -1.33 -9.57 -2.54
CA ILE A 27 -2.77 -9.70 -2.77
C ILE A 27 -3.15 -11.15 -3.07
N ASP A 28 -2.43 -11.80 -3.99
CA ASP A 28 -2.73 -13.16 -4.42
C ASP A 28 -2.56 -14.19 -3.29
N ALA A 29 -1.52 -14.01 -2.46
CA ALA A 29 -1.26 -14.87 -1.29
C ALA A 29 -2.34 -14.78 -0.20
N ASN A 30 -3.15 -13.71 -0.19
CA ASN A 30 -4.14 -13.45 0.86
C ASN A 30 -5.59 -13.66 0.40
N THR A 31 -5.81 -14.23 -0.78
CA THR A 31 -7.15 -14.46 -1.35
C THR A 31 -8.05 -15.36 -0.50
N THR A 32 -7.50 -16.25 0.32
CA THR A 32 -8.31 -17.07 1.25
C THR A 32 -8.88 -16.24 2.40
N ALA A 33 -8.07 -15.36 3.00
CA ALA A 33 -8.49 -14.54 4.13
C ALA A 33 -9.25 -13.27 3.68
N TYR A 34 -8.89 -12.73 2.52
CA TYR A 34 -9.48 -11.54 1.92
C TYR A 34 -9.83 -11.79 0.45
N PRO A 35 -10.94 -12.49 0.15
CA PRO A 35 -11.31 -12.88 -1.22
C PRO A 35 -11.55 -11.70 -2.16
N THR A 36 -11.92 -10.53 -1.63
CA THR A 36 -12.21 -9.33 -2.40
C THR A 36 -11.01 -8.39 -2.52
N LEU A 37 -9.84 -8.75 -1.98
CA LEU A 37 -8.72 -7.81 -1.79
C LEU A 37 -8.27 -7.10 -3.06
N ARG A 38 -8.26 -7.79 -4.21
CA ARG A 38 -7.95 -7.18 -5.51
C ARG A 38 -9.00 -6.15 -5.94
N ALA A 39 -10.28 -6.45 -5.72
CA ALA A 39 -11.37 -5.52 -6.00
C ALA A 39 -11.40 -4.35 -5.00
N ASP A 40 -11.05 -4.61 -3.73
CA ASP A 40 -10.94 -3.60 -2.68
C ASP A 40 -9.83 -2.60 -3.00
N TRP A 41 -8.67 -3.06 -3.47
CA TRP A 41 -7.60 -2.20 -3.96
C TRP A 41 -8.05 -1.30 -5.12
N GLN A 42 -8.76 -1.87 -6.11
CA GLN A 42 -9.29 -1.10 -7.24
C GLN A 42 -10.34 -0.08 -6.81
N ARG A 43 -11.24 -0.46 -5.90
CA ARG A 43 -12.26 0.43 -5.33
C ARG A 43 -11.63 1.60 -4.59
N LEU A 44 -10.62 1.32 -3.77
CA LEU A 44 -9.90 2.34 -3.03
C LEU A 44 -9.23 3.33 -3.99
N LEU A 45 -8.50 2.85 -5.01
CA LEU A 45 -7.92 3.72 -6.04
C LEU A 45 -8.96 4.57 -6.78
N ALA A 46 -10.13 4.00 -7.09
CA ALA A 46 -11.21 4.70 -7.79
C ALA A 46 -11.92 5.76 -6.92
N SER A 47 -11.84 5.63 -5.59
CA SER A 47 -12.42 6.59 -4.64
C SER A 47 -11.56 7.84 -4.43
N LEU A 48 -10.33 7.86 -4.94
CA LEU A 48 -9.42 8.98 -4.75
C LEU A 48 -9.70 10.10 -5.76
N PRO A 49 -9.49 11.38 -5.37
CA PRO A 49 -9.06 11.83 -4.04
C PRO A 49 -10.18 11.76 -2.99
N ARG A 50 -9.83 11.35 -1.76
CA ARG A 50 -10.79 11.19 -0.64
C ARG A 50 -10.39 12.05 0.57
N PRO A 51 -11.27 12.93 1.09
CA PRO A 51 -11.02 13.60 2.36
C PRO A 51 -11.15 12.61 3.52
N VAL A 52 -10.19 12.61 4.43
CA VAL A 52 -10.18 11.74 5.62
C VAL A 52 -9.90 12.55 6.88
N THR A 53 -10.35 12.02 8.01
CA THR A 53 -9.98 12.51 9.34
C THR A 53 -9.39 11.34 10.11
N VAL A 54 -8.16 11.48 10.60
CA VAL A 54 -7.45 10.44 11.38
C VAL A 54 -6.95 11.02 12.69
N ALA A 55 -6.66 10.18 13.68
CA ALA A 55 -5.99 10.62 14.90
C ALA A 55 -4.50 10.82 14.65
N HIS A 56 -3.95 11.98 15.01
CA HIS A 56 -2.52 12.24 14.90
C HIS A 56 -1.74 11.30 15.85
N PRO A 57 -0.70 10.59 15.39
CA PRO A 57 -0.09 9.47 16.11
C PRO A 57 0.60 9.86 17.43
N LEU A 58 1.00 11.13 17.59
CA LEU A 58 1.65 11.60 18.83
C LEU A 58 0.70 12.30 19.81
N THR A 59 -0.38 12.90 19.31
CA THR A 59 -1.23 13.80 20.12
C THR A 59 -2.66 13.30 20.27
N GLY A 60 -3.08 12.33 19.46
CA GLY A 60 -4.45 11.83 19.39
C GLY A 60 -5.46 12.83 18.82
N GLN A 61 -5.03 14.06 18.48
CA GLN A 61 -5.93 15.08 17.96
C GLN A 61 -6.41 14.72 16.55
N PRO A 62 -7.68 14.99 16.19
CA PRO A 62 -8.17 14.77 14.84
C PRO A 62 -7.41 15.64 13.83
N GLU A 63 -6.83 15.03 12.81
CA GLU A 63 -6.19 15.67 11.68
C GLU A 63 -6.96 15.36 10.40
N ARG A 64 -7.26 16.41 9.62
CA ARG A 64 -8.00 16.30 8.36
C ARG A 64 -7.11 16.60 7.18
N PHE A 65 -7.03 15.68 6.23
CA PHE A 65 -6.31 15.87 4.98
C PHE A 65 -6.98 15.09 3.84
N THR A 66 -6.52 15.30 2.61
CA THR A 66 -6.98 14.56 1.43
C THR A 66 -5.99 13.46 1.09
N VAL A 67 -6.48 12.24 0.98
CA VAL A 67 -5.72 11.13 0.40
C VAL A 67 -5.83 11.23 -1.10
N ASP A 68 -4.71 11.49 -1.77
CA ASP A 68 -4.57 11.35 -3.21
C ASP A 68 -3.87 10.03 -3.58
N ARG A 69 -3.76 9.76 -4.88
CA ARG A 69 -3.13 8.53 -5.39
C ARG A 69 -1.68 8.40 -4.95
N GLY A 70 -0.92 9.49 -4.95
CA GLY A 70 0.49 9.49 -4.56
C GLY A 70 0.66 9.17 -3.08
N LEU A 71 -0.17 9.76 -2.21
CA LEU A 71 -0.17 9.46 -0.78
C LEU A 71 -0.52 8.00 -0.51
N LEU A 72 -1.57 7.47 -1.14
CA LEU A 72 -1.96 6.06 -0.98
C LEU A 72 -0.83 5.12 -1.39
N LEU A 73 -0.23 5.35 -2.57
CA LEU A 73 0.87 4.50 -3.05
C LEU A 73 2.05 4.54 -2.07
N ARG A 74 2.45 5.72 -1.58
CA ARG A 74 3.53 5.82 -0.58
C ARG A 74 3.22 5.10 0.72
N ALA A 75 1.97 5.17 1.17
CA ALA A 75 1.51 4.50 2.39
C ALA A 75 1.52 2.96 2.27
N VAL A 76 1.29 2.42 1.06
CA VAL A 76 1.32 0.97 0.79
C VAL A 76 2.75 0.48 0.53
N LEU A 77 3.57 1.24 -0.19
CA LEU A 77 4.91 0.82 -0.58
C LEU A 77 5.89 0.75 0.61
N ALA A 78 5.82 1.69 1.55
CA ALA A 78 6.75 1.69 2.68
C ALA A 78 6.65 0.41 3.55
N PRO A 79 5.46 -0.12 3.89
CA PRO A 79 5.32 -1.40 4.58
C PRO A 79 5.85 -2.63 3.83
N LEU A 80 5.88 -2.63 2.50
CA LEU A 80 6.36 -3.79 1.71
C LEU A 80 7.83 -4.12 1.96
N TYR A 81 8.64 -3.15 2.42
CA TYR A 81 10.05 -3.36 2.73
C TYR A 81 10.30 -4.16 4.02
N GLN A 82 9.30 -4.30 4.90
CA GLN A 82 9.44 -4.98 6.19
C GLN A 82 8.36 -6.06 6.32
N PRO A 83 8.71 -7.36 6.36
CA PRO A 83 7.72 -8.44 6.36
C PRO A 83 6.65 -8.31 7.45
N ALA A 84 7.03 -7.87 8.66
CA ALA A 84 6.11 -7.68 9.77
C ALA A 84 5.06 -6.58 9.51
N LEU A 85 5.43 -5.52 8.77
CA LEU A 85 4.49 -4.46 8.39
C LEU A 85 3.66 -4.86 7.17
N ALA A 86 4.26 -5.53 6.19
CA ALA A 86 3.57 -6.03 5.01
C ALA A 86 2.41 -6.97 5.38
N ALA A 87 2.57 -7.81 6.41
CA ALA A 87 1.54 -8.73 6.88
C ALA A 87 0.23 -8.04 7.32
N ALA A 88 0.27 -6.76 7.70
CA ALA A 88 -0.91 -5.99 8.09
C ALA A 88 -1.64 -5.33 6.91
N LEU A 89 -1.02 -5.24 5.73
CA LEU A 89 -1.59 -4.57 4.56
C LEU A 89 -2.93 -5.16 4.08
N PRO A 90 -3.12 -6.49 3.98
CA PRO A 90 -4.39 -7.06 3.52
C PRO A 90 -5.59 -6.57 4.35
N ALA A 91 -5.44 -6.60 5.68
CA ALA A 91 -6.47 -6.14 6.61
C ALA A 91 -6.76 -4.65 6.46
N ALA A 92 -5.70 -3.83 6.39
CA ALA A 92 -5.82 -2.37 6.28
C ALA A 92 -6.50 -1.95 4.95
N LEU A 93 -6.13 -2.60 3.83
CA LEU A 93 -6.73 -2.33 2.52
C LEU A 93 -8.21 -2.71 2.47
N HIS A 94 -8.56 -3.85 3.06
CA HIS A 94 -9.95 -4.30 3.13
C HIS A 94 -10.81 -3.33 3.97
N ALA A 95 -10.33 -2.92 5.14
CA ALA A 95 -11.01 -1.94 5.99
C ALA A 95 -11.20 -0.61 5.26
N ALA A 96 -10.13 -0.06 4.67
CA ALA A 96 -10.19 1.22 3.95
C ALA A 96 -11.15 1.21 2.75
N ALA A 97 -11.37 0.05 2.12
CA ALA A 97 -12.26 -0.10 0.98
C ALA A 97 -13.73 -0.35 1.36
N THR A 98 -14.03 -0.57 2.65
CA THR A 98 -15.37 -0.87 3.17
C THR A 98 -15.93 0.22 4.10
N GLU A 99 -15.09 1.16 4.55
CA GLU A 99 -15.48 2.44 5.17
C GLU A 99 -16.05 3.44 4.16
#